data_AF-A0A7R9DDW2-F1
#
_entry.id   AF-A0A7R9DDW2-F1
#
_cell.length_a   1.000
_cell.length_b   1.000
_cell.length_c   1.000
_cell.angle_alpha   90.00
_cell.angle_beta   90.00
_cell.angle_gamma   90.00
#
_symmetry.space_group_name_H-M   'P 1'
#
loop_
_entity.id
_entity.type
_entity.pdbx_description
1 polymer ?
#
loop_
_entity_poly.entity_id
_entity_poly.type
_entity_poly.pdbx_seq_one_letter_code
_entity_poly.pdbx_strand_id
1 'polypeptide(L)'
;MKGVPEEPRCGFSNAVVQILRMHGITYESHDVLKDEDLREGIKTYSNWPTIPQVFINGEFVGGCDIMLQMHQNGELIEELRKAGIKSALLDKALKEEETKHADEAK
;
A
#
# COMPACT_ATOMS: atom_id res chain seq x y z
N MET A 1 -4.17 -11.13 0.74
CA MET A 1 -5.11 -10.52 -0.24
C MET A 1 -6.00 -11.61 -0.84
N LYS A 2 -7.03 -11.28 -1.64
CA LYS A 2 -7.84 -12.28 -2.37
C LYS A 2 -7.32 -12.40 -3.81
N GLY A 3 -6.75 -13.55 -4.18
CA GLY A 3 -5.98 -13.74 -5.41
C GLY A 3 -4.50 -13.38 -5.23
N VAL A 4 -3.80 -13.16 -6.35
CA VAL A 4 -2.38 -12.75 -6.39
C VAL A 4 -2.25 -11.36 -7.04
N PRO A 5 -1.14 -10.63 -6.87
CA PRO A 5 -0.96 -9.28 -7.42
C PRO A 5 -1.17 -9.21 -8.94
N GLU A 6 -0.77 -10.24 -9.67
CA GLU A 6 -0.90 -10.36 -11.12
C GLU A 6 -2.36 -10.63 -11.54
N GLU A 7 -3.11 -11.33 -10.69
CA GLU A 7 -4.51 -11.70 -10.94
C GLU A 7 -5.37 -11.52 -9.66
N PRO A 8 -5.68 -10.27 -9.25
CA PRO A 8 -6.49 -10.03 -8.07
C PRO A 8 -7.94 -10.51 -8.29
N ARG A 9 -8.51 -11.22 -7.32
CA ARG A 9 -9.86 -11.81 -7.41
C ARG A 9 -10.94 -10.96 -6.70
N CYS A 10 -10.58 -9.76 -6.25
CA CYS A 10 -11.47 -8.85 -5.53
C CYS A 10 -11.07 -7.39 -5.78
N GLY A 11 -12.04 -6.51 -6.03
CA GLY A 11 -11.80 -5.08 -6.30
C GLY A 11 -11.00 -4.38 -5.21
N PHE A 12 -11.29 -4.64 -3.93
CA PHE A 12 -10.52 -4.08 -2.80
C PHE A 12 -9.07 -4.58 -2.77
N SER A 13 -8.83 -5.85 -3.10
CA SER A 13 -7.47 -6.37 -3.21
C SER A 13 -6.73 -5.75 -4.40
N ASN A 14 -7.40 -5.57 -5.54
CA ASN A 14 -6.82 -4.87 -6.68
C ASN A 14 -6.46 -3.42 -6.33
N ALA A 15 -7.33 -2.69 -5.63
CA ALA A 15 -7.07 -1.31 -5.23
C ALA A 15 -5.78 -1.18 -4.40
N VAL A 16 -5.58 -2.05 -3.40
CA VAL A 16 -4.32 -2.10 -2.62
C VAL A 16 -3.13 -2.40 -3.53
N VAL A 17 -3.22 -3.39 -4.42
CA VAL A 17 -2.16 -3.71 -5.38
C VAL A 17 -1.78 -2.51 -6.25
N GLN A 18 -2.77 -1.76 -6.75
CA GLN A 18 -2.51 -0.56 -7.56
C GLN A 18 -1.83 0.54 -6.73
N ILE A 19 -2.24 0.77 -5.49
CA ILE A 19 -1.59 1.74 -4.59
C ILE A 19 -0.11 1.38 -4.41
N LEU A 20 0.21 0.13 -4.07
CA LEU A 20 1.59 -0.28 -3.86
C LEU A 20 2.42 -0.19 -5.17
N ARG A 21 1.82 -0.48 -6.32
CA ARG A 21 2.46 -0.29 -7.63
C ARG A 21 2.76 1.18 -7.94
N MET A 22 1.84 2.10 -7.63
CA MET A 22 2.07 3.54 -7.82
C MET A 22 3.24 4.04 -6.97
N HIS A 23 3.37 3.52 -5.75
CA HIS A 23 4.51 3.80 -4.88
C HIS A 23 5.80 3.07 -5.30
N GLY A 24 5.75 2.18 -6.30
CA GLY A 24 6.91 1.48 -6.83
C GLY A 24 7.57 0.52 -5.84
N ILE A 25 6.80 -0.01 -4.88
CA ILE A 25 7.37 -0.86 -3.82
C ILE A 25 7.33 -2.34 -4.20
N THR A 26 8.35 -3.09 -3.77
CA THR A 26 8.36 -4.55 -3.79
C THR A 26 7.76 -5.08 -2.50
N TYR A 27 6.91 -6.11 -2.59
CA TYR A 27 6.25 -6.71 -1.43
C TYR A 27 5.97 -8.19 -1.67
N GLU A 28 5.78 -8.93 -0.59
CA GLU A 28 5.25 -10.29 -0.62
C GLU A 28 3.74 -10.28 -0.46
N SER A 29 3.07 -11.24 -1.08
CA SER A 29 1.62 -11.37 -1.02
C SER A 29 1.21 -12.80 -0.74
N HIS A 30 0.23 -12.99 0.13
CA HIS A 30 -0.38 -14.29 0.39
C HIS A 30 -1.84 -14.29 -0.07
N ASP A 31 -2.21 -15.31 -0.86
CA ASP A 31 -3.57 -15.51 -1.36
C ASP A 31 -4.40 -16.31 -0.36
N VAL A 32 -5.30 -15.62 0.34
CA VAL A 32 -6.16 -16.24 1.37
C VAL A 32 -7.27 -17.11 0.77
N LEU A 33 -7.46 -17.10 -0.55
CA LEU A 33 -8.46 -17.97 -1.19
C LEU A 33 -7.99 -19.41 -1.33
N LYS A 34 -6.68 -19.65 -1.18
CA LYS A 34 -6.07 -20.98 -1.29
C LYS A 34 -5.93 -21.70 0.06
N ASP A 35 -6.12 -20.98 1.15
CA ASP A 35 -5.87 -21.46 2.51
C ASP A 35 -6.85 -20.77 3.48
N GLU A 36 -7.81 -21.55 4.00
CA GLU A 36 -8.83 -21.05 4.92
C GLU A 36 -8.27 -20.80 6.32
N ASP A 37 -7.24 -21.54 6.75
CA ASP A 37 -6.58 -21.33 8.04
C ASP A 37 -5.82 -19.99 8.02
N LEU A 38 -5.15 -19.68 6.91
CA LEU A 38 -4.55 -18.37 6.70
C LEU A 38 -5.62 -17.26 6.70
N ARG A 39 -6.77 -17.51 6.05
CA ARG A 39 -7.84 -16.53 5.91
C ARG A 39 -8.48 -16.15 7.25
N GLU A 40 -8.77 -17.13 8.09
CA GLU A 40 -9.35 -16.85 9.41
C GLU A 40 -8.27 -16.44 10.40
N GLY A 41 -7.10 -17.08 10.36
CA GLY A 41 -5.97 -16.78 11.23
C GLY A 41 -5.50 -15.33 11.13
N ILE A 42 -5.41 -14.76 9.92
CA ILE A 42 -4.97 -13.38 9.75
C ILE A 42 -5.97 -12.38 10.36
N LYS A 43 -7.28 -12.66 10.30
CA LYS A 43 -8.30 -11.79 10.90
C LYS A 43 -8.20 -11.76 12.42
N THR A 44 -7.98 -12.94 13.02
CA THR A 44 -7.79 -13.05 14.48
C THR A 44 -6.48 -12.39 14.91
N TYR A 45 -5.39 -12.64 14.19
CA TYR A 45 -4.06 -12.08 14.49
C TYR A 45 -4.07 -10.54 14.48
N SER A 46 -4.65 -9.95 13.45
CA SER A 46 -4.71 -8.49 13.30
C SER A 46 -5.86 -7.84 14.07
N ASN A 47 -6.73 -8.63 14.70
CA ASN A 47 -8.04 -8.21 15.21
C ASN A 47 -8.83 -7.37 14.17
N TRP A 48 -8.83 -7.82 12.92
CA TRP A 48 -9.45 -7.09 11.79
C TRP A 48 -10.28 -8.03 10.89
N PRO A 49 -11.57 -7.74 10.63
CA PRO A 49 -12.48 -8.74 10.06
C PRO A 49 -12.37 -8.92 8.53
N THR A 50 -11.67 -8.03 7.82
CA THR A 50 -11.71 -7.97 6.35
C THR A 50 -10.37 -8.19 5.68
N ILE A 51 -10.44 -8.49 4.37
CA ILE A 51 -9.30 -8.68 3.45
C ILE A 51 -9.54 -7.76 2.24
N PRO A 52 -8.53 -7.05 1.72
CA PRO A 52 -7.08 -7.17 2.01
C PRO A 52 -6.66 -6.56 3.35
N GLN A 53 -5.50 -7.00 3.83
CA GLN A 53 -4.78 -6.42 4.96
C GLN A 53 -3.34 -6.15 4.52
N VAL A 54 -2.77 -5.02 4.96
CA VAL A 54 -1.40 -4.60 4.68
C VAL A 54 -0.62 -4.53 5.99
N PHE A 55 0.59 -5.07 5.95
CA PHE A 55 1.55 -5.00 7.03
C PHE A 55 2.82 -4.33 6.53
N ILE A 56 3.41 -3.46 7.34
CA ILE A 56 4.69 -2.81 7.07
C ILE A 56 5.58 -3.09 8.28
N ASN A 57 6.78 -3.62 8.04
CA ASN A 57 7.72 -4.00 9.11
C ASN A 57 7.12 -4.94 10.19
N GLY A 58 6.19 -5.82 9.78
CA GLY A 58 5.49 -6.75 10.67
C GLY A 58 4.31 -6.15 11.45
N GLU A 59 4.08 -4.84 11.35
CA GLU A 59 2.98 -4.14 12.01
C GLU A 59 1.76 -4.01 11.09
N PHE A 60 0.57 -4.22 11.65
CA PHE A 60 -0.68 -4.07 10.91
C PHE A 60 -0.96 -2.59 10.62
N VAL A 61 -1.08 -2.24 9.34
CA VAL A 61 -1.35 -0.88 8.89
C VAL A 61 -2.84 -0.66 8.61
N GLY A 62 -3.47 -1.59 7.88
CA GLY A 62 -4.89 -1.45 7.57
C GLY A 62 -5.39 -2.26 6.39
N GLY A 63 -6.68 -2.07 6.10
CA GLY A 63 -7.34 -2.61 4.90
C GLY A 63 -7.36 -1.64 3.73
N CYS A 64 -8.20 -1.92 2.73
CA CYS A 64 -8.28 -1.13 1.49
C CYS A 64 -8.54 0.37 1.71
N ASP A 65 -9.54 0.72 2.54
CA ASP A 65 -9.95 2.11 2.72
C ASP A 65 -8.87 2.94 3.43
N ILE A 66 -8.20 2.35 4.42
CA ILE A 66 -7.07 2.98 5.13
C ILE A 66 -5.91 3.19 4.16
N MET A 67 -5.57 2.18 3.36
CA MET A 67 -4.51 2.32 2.35
C MET A 67 -4.82 3.40 1.33
N LEU A 68 -6.09 3.53 0.91
CA LEU A 68 -6.52 4.58 0.01
C LEU A 68 -6.41 5.96 0.66
N GLN A 69 -6.85 6.11 1.91
CA GLN A 69 -6.73 7.36 2.66
C GLN A 69 -5.27 7.77 2.82
N MET A 70 -4.42 6.85 3.29
CA MET A 70 -2.99 7.09 3.51
C MET A 70 -2.26 7.44 2.20
N HIS A 71 -2.69 6.86 1.08
CA HIS A 71 -2.17 7.21 -0.23
C HIS A 71 -2.56 8.65 -0.61
N GLN A 72 -3.83 9.04 -0.42
CA GLN A 72 -4.36 10.34 -0.82
C GLN A 72 -3.81 11.50 0.02
N ASN A 73 -3.62 11.29 1.33
CA ASN A 73 -3.14 12.32 2.25
C ASN A 73 -1.60 12.34 2.41
N GLY A 74 -0.88 11.42 1.75
CA GLY A 74 0.58 11.31 1.81
C GLY A 74 1.14 10.56 3.02
N GLU A 75 0.32 10.15 3.99
CA GLU A 75 0.76 9.41 5.18
C GLU A 75 1.45 8.08 4.82
N LEU A 76 1.05 7.45 3.71
CA LEU A 76 1.69 6.21 3.24
C LEU A 76 3.16 6.44 2.86
N ILE A 77 3.52 7.60 2.32
CA ILE A 77 4.92 7.93 2.00
C ILE A 77 5.73 8.00 3.29
N GLU A 78 5.19 8.63 4.33
CA GLU A 78 5.82 8.74 5.63
C GLU A 78 5.98 7.38 6.30
N GLU A 79 4.98 6.52 6.21
CA GLU A 79 5.02 5.19 6.80
C GLU A 79 6.06 4.29 6.11
N LEU A 80 6.11 4.33 4.77
CA LEU A 80 7.14 3.64 4.00
C LEU A 80 8.54 4.16 4.34
N ARG A 81 8.69 5.49 4.51
CA ARG A 81 9.97 6.12 4.88
C ARG A 81 10.47 5.64 6.24
N LYS A 82 9.60 5.52 7.25
CA LYS A 82 9.96 4.96 8.57
C LYS A 82 10.44 3.52 8.46
N ALA A 83 9.86 2.74 7.54
CA ALA A 83 10.27 1.38 7.24
C ALA A 83 11.51 1.28 6.34
N GLY A 84 12.15 2.40 5.97
CA GLY A 84 13.31 2.42 5.08
C GLY A 84 12.98 2.16 3.60
N ILE A 85 11.70 2.24 3.22
CA ILE A 85 11.22 2.02 1.86
C ILE A 85 11.00 3.35 1.17
N LYS A 86 11.66 3.56 0.03
CA LYS A 86 11.50 4.79 -0.76
C LYS A 86 10.30 4.67 -1.70
N SER A 87 9.35 5.59 -1.59
CA SER A 87 8.23 5.71 -2.54
C SER A 87 8.66 6.37 -3.85
N ALA A 88 8.28 5.78 -4.98
CA ALA A 88 8.48 6.36 -6.31
C ALA A 88 7.71 7.68 -6.55
N LEU A 89 6.69 7.97 -5.72
CA LEU A 89 5.93 9.22 -5.80
C LEU A 89 6.65 10.40 -5.15
N LEU A 90 7.53 10.14 -4.18
CA LEU A 90 8.33 11.20 -3.54
C LEU A 90 9.27 11.87 -4.56
N ASP A 91 9.88 11.07 -5.43
CA ASP A 91 10.77 11.56 -6.49
C ASP A 91 10.02 12.40 -7.55
N LYS A 92 8.72 12.20 -7.71
CA LYS A 92 7.89 13.01 -8.63
C LYS A 92 7.49 14.33 -7.99
N ALA A 93 7.02 14.30 -6.75
CA ALA A 93 6.63 15.50 -6.02
C ALA A 93 7.80 16.50 -5.89
N LEU A 94 8.99 16.03 -5.51
CA LEU A 94 10.18 16.90 -5.38
C LEU A 94 10.58 17.53 -6.72
N LYS A 95 10.56 16.75 -7.82
CA LYS A 95 10.87 17.27 -9.16
C LYS A 95 9.85 18.29 -9.63
N GLU A 96 8.56 18.07 -9.35
CA GLU A 96 7.49 19.01 -9.71
C GLU A 96 7.62 20.34 -8.95
N GLU A 97 7.95 20.32 -7.66
CA GLU A 97 8.20 21.54 -6.88
C GLU A 97 9.43 22.33 -7.36
N GLU A 98 10.53 21.64 -7.70
CA GLU A 98 11.74 22.26 -8.27
C GLU A 98 11.45 22.98 -9.59
N THR A 99 10.67 22.36 -10.49
CA THR A 99 10.24 23.00 -11.74
C THR A 99 9.35 24.22 -11.53
N LYS A 100 8.41 24.18 -10.57
CA LYS A 100 7.53 25.33 -10.28
C LYS A 100 8.31 26.54 -9.76
N HIS A 101 9.29 26.32 -8.89
CA HIS A 101 10.14 27.40 -8.36
C HIS A 101 11.07 27.99 -9.44
N ALA A 102 11.52 27.18 -10.40
CA ALA A 102 12.33 27.66 -11.51
C ALA A 102 11.54 28.55 -12.51
N ASP A 103 10.25 28.27 -12.70
CA ASP A 103 9.37 29.05 -13.57
C ASP A 103 8.87 30.35 -12.92
N GLU A 104 8.69 30.38 -11.59
CA GLU A 104 8.29 31.60 -10.85
C GLU A 104 9.45 32.60 -10.63
N ALA A 105 10.70 32.14 -10.70
CA ALA A 105 11.89 32.98 -10.53
C ALA A 105 12.37 33.67 -11.83
N LYS A 106 11.61 33.57 -12.93
CA LYS A 106 11.95 34.06 -14.27
C LYS A 106 10.96 35.11 -14.76
#